data_AF-A0A950P5F2-F1
#
_entry.id   AF-A0A950P5F2-F1
#
_cell.length_a   1.000
_cell.length_b   1.000
_cell.length_c   1.000
_cell.angle_alpha   90.00
_cell.angle_beta   90.00
_cell.angle_gamma   90.00
#
_symmetry.space_group_name_H-M   'P 1'
#
loop_
_entity.id
_entity.type
_entity.pdbx_description
1 polymer ?
#
loop_
_entity_poly.entity_id
_entity_poly.type
_entity_poly.pdbx_seq_one_letter_code
_entity_poly.pdbx_strand_id
1 'polypeptide(L)'
;TDAQHTLKQRALAAAFPVAVAGLNLARIGPLRADISGPELRRAALRAFDETLSRLGVKTAYAIFGHTHRAGPLARDDPAEWQALSGSEMLNSGSWVYERAFLGRSPGQSAYRPGFAAIVEDVGRPRLVNLLEQAPIDAESLTPVPA
;
A
#
# COMPACT_ATOMS: atom_id res chain seq x y z
N THR A 1 -4.00 31.39 2.88
CA THR A 1 -5.18 31.05 3.70
C THR A 1 -5.57 29.61 3.42
N ASP A 2 -5.71 28.76 4.43
CA ASP A 2 -6.08 27.34 4.29
C ASP A 2 -7.28 27.11 3.35
N ALA A 3 -8.26 28.02 3.35
CA ALA A 3 -9.42 27.97 2.48
C ALA A 3 -9.11 27.91 0.97
N GLN A 4 -8.03 28.57 0.51
CA GLN A 4 -7.64 28.56 -0.90
C GLN A 4 -6.97 27.24 -1.30
N HIS A 5 -6.23 26.59 -0.40
CA HIS A 5 -5.67 25.26 -0.64
C HIS A 5 -6.78 24.21 -0.76
N THR A 6 -7.78 24.28 0.11
CA THR A 6 -8.92 23.34 0.12
C THR A 6 -9.78 23.46 -1.14
N LEU A 7 -9.99 24.68 -1.66
CA LEU A 7 -10.75 24.90 -2.90
C LEU A 7 -10.02 24.35 -4.13
N LYS A 8 -8.71 24.59 -4.24
CA LYS A 8 -7.89 24.04 -5.34
C LYS A 8 -7.86 22.51 -5.32
N GLN A 9 -7.71 21.91 -4.14
CA GLN A 9 -7.74 20.46 -3.97
C GLN A 9 -9.09 19.85 -4.37
N ARG A 10 -10.21 20.50 -4.00
CA ARG A 10 -11.55 20.07 -4.41
C ARG A 10 -11.76 20.16 -5.92
N ALA A 11 -11.30 21.23 -6.55
CA ALA A 11 -11.38 21.39 -8.00
C ALA A 11 -10.55 20.33 -8.74
N LEU A 12 -9.34 20.03 -8.27
CA LEU A 12 -8.49 18.95 -8.78
C LEU A 12 -9.15 17.58 -8.63
N ALA A 13 -9.70 17.27 -7.46
CA ALA A 13 -10.41 16.02 -7.21
C ALA A 13 -11.63 15.86 -8.13
N ALA A 14 -12.36 16.94 -8.40
CA ALA A 14 -13.51 16.93 -9.32
C ALA A 14 -13.09 16.76 -10.80
N ALA A 15 -11.93 17.29 -11.20
CA ALA A 15 -11.42 17.17 -12.57
C ALA A 15 -10.79 15.79 -12.86
N PHE A 16 -10.37 15.06 -11.83
CA PHE A 16 -9.63 13.80 -11.97
C PHE A 16 -10.39 12.70 -12.74
N PRO A 17 -11.68 12.41 -12.46
CA PRO A 17 -12.43 11.41 -13.23
C PRO A 17 -12.56 11.77 -14.72
N VAL A 18 -12.68 13.06 -15.04
CA VAL A 18 -12.75 13.55 -16.42
C VAL A 18 -11.43 13.32 -17.15
N ALA A 19 -10.30 13.59 -16.48
CA ALA A 19 -8.98 13.29 -17.04
C ALA A 19 -8.79 11.79 -17.29
N VAL A 20 -9.20 10.93 -16.34
CA VAL A 20 -9.15 9.47 -16.49
C VAL A 20 -10.02 8.99 -17.66
N ALA A 21 -11.21 9.54 -17.83
CA ALA A 21 -12.07 9.23 -18.98
C ALA A 21 -11.40 9.62 -20.32
N GLY A 22 -10.74 10.79 -20.37
CA GLY A 22 -9.97 11.22 -21.53
C GLY A 22 -8.80 10.28 -21.87
N LEU A 23 -8.06 9.82 -20.86
CA LEU A 23 -6.96 8.85 -21.06
C LEU A 23 -7.47 7.50 -21.56
N ASN A 24 -8.57 6.99 -21.00
CA ASN A 24 -9.21 5.77 -21.45
C ASN A 24 -9.70 5.89 -22.91
N LEU A 25 -10.28 7.04 -23.29
CA LEU A 25 -10.68 7.31 -24.67
C LEU A 25 -9.47 7.33 -25.62
N ALA A 26 -8.33 7.86 -25.15
CA ALA A 26 -7.05 7.81 -25.85
C ALA A 26 -6.39 6.41 -25.83
N ARG A 27 -7.08 5.38 -25.33
CA ARG A 27 -6.61 3.98 -25.19
C ARG A 27 -5.39 3.80 -24.29
N ILE A 28 -5.15 4.75 -23.39
CA ILE A 28 -4.22 4.62 -22.28
C ILE A 28 -5.04 4.07 -21.11
N GLY A 29 -5.40 2.78 -21.17
CA GLY A 29 -6.35 2.17 -20.23
C GLY A 29 -6.59 0.67 -20.43
N PRO A 30 -7.37 0.02 -19.55
CA PRO A 30 -8.40 0.66 -18.70
C PRO A 30 -7.89 1.17 -17.34
N LEU A 31 -8.00 2.48 -17.13
CA LEU A 31 -7.76 3.18 -15.86
C LEU A 31 -9.07 3.38 -15.09
N ARG A 32 -9.00 3.29 -13.75
CA ARG A 32 -10.10 3.63 -12.84
C ARG A 32 -9.77 4.93 -12.12
N ALA A 33 -10.76 5.80 -11.94
CA ALA A 33 -10.59 7.07 -11.23
C ALA A 33 -10.69 6.92 -9.69
N ASP A 34 -10.93 5.71 -9.21
CA ASP A 34 -11.00 5.43 -7.78
C ASP A 34 -9.60 5.27 -7.19
N ILE A 35 -9.17 6.31 -6.49
CA ILE A 35 -7.90 6.38 -5.74
C ILE A 35 -8.10 6.17 -4.24
N SER A 36 -9.22 5.56 -3.85
CA SER A 36 -9.45 5.20 -2.45
C SER A 36 -8.41 4.19 -1.96
N GLY A 37 -8.12 4.22 -0.65
CA GLY A 37 -7.21 3.26 -0.02
C GLY A 37 -7.52 1.79 -0.35
N PRO A 38 -8.79 1.33 -0.29
CA PRO A 38 -9.17 -0.02 -0.70
C PRO A 38 -8.89 -0.34 -2.17
N GLU A 39 -9.18 0.57 -3.11
CA GLU A 39 -8.87 0.32 -4.52
C GLU A 39 -7.37 0.34 -4.81
N LEU A 40 -6.60 1.23 -4.18
CA LEU A 40 -5.14 1.22 -4.29
C LEU A 40 -4.56 -0.12 -3.80
N ARG A 41 -5.06 -0.66 -2.68
CA ARG A 41 -4.69 -2.01 -2.20
C ARG A 41 -5.04 -3.07 -3.24
N ARG A 42 -6.28 -3.12 -3.71
CA ARG A 42 -6.72 -4.12 -4.68
C ARG A 42 -5.95 -4.03 -6.01
N ALA A 43 -5.65 -2.82 -6.48
CA ALA A 43 -4.86 -2.60 -7.67
C ALA A 43 -3.44 -3.13 -7.50
N ALA A 44 -2.80 -2.88 -6.35
CA ALA A 44 -1.50 -3.43 -6.03
C ALA A 44 -1.49 -4.98 -6.00
N LEU A 45 -2.47 -5.59 -5.34
CA LEU A 45 -2.56 -7.06 -5.23
C LEU A 45 -2.77 -7.71 -6.61
N ARG A 46 -3.59 -7.11 -7.48
CA ARG A 46 -3.72 -7.53 -8.88
C ARG A 46 -2.40 -7.41 -9.65
N ALA A 47 -1.63 -6.34 -9.43
CA ALA A 47 -0.33 -6.17 -10.08
C ALA A 47 0.71 -7.20 -9.58
N PHE A 48 0.66 -7.57 -8.29
CA PHE A 48 1.51 -8.61 -7.73
C PHE A 48 1.19 -9.99 -8.31
N ASP A 49 -0.10 -10.35 -8.37
CA ASP A 49 -0.57 -11.59 -9.00
C ASP A 49 -0.14 -11.66 -10.48
N GLU A 50 -0.34 -10.58 -11.23
CA GLU A 50 0.11 -10.49 -12.64
C GLU A 50 1.63 -10.62 -12.76
N THR A 51 2.40 -10.08 -11.81
CA THR A 51 3.86 -10.21 -11.78
C THR A 51 4.27 -11.67 -11.57
N LEU A 52 3.66 -12.37 -10.60
CA LEU A 52 3.92 -13.79 -10.37
C LEU A 52 3.56 -14.63 -11.60
N SER A 53 2.40 -14.35 -12.19
CA SER A 53 1.87 -15.04 -13.37
C SER A 53 2.80 -14.87 -14.59
N ARG A 54 3.15 -13.63 -14.95
CA ARG A 54 3.97 -13.34 -16.13
C ARG A 54 5.39 -13.85 -16.02
N LEU A 55 5.95 -13.85 -14.81
CA LEU A 55 7.29 -14.37 -14.56
C LEU A 55 7.30 -15.89 -14.33
N GLY A 56 6.13 -16.54 -14.25
CA GLY A 56 6.01 -17.97 -14.02
C GLY A 56 6.53 -18.40 -12.65
N VAL A 57 6.45 -17.53 -11.63
CA VAL A 57 6.96 -17.80 -10.30
C VAL A 57 6.05 -18.80 -9.59
N LYS A 58 6.60 -19.96 -9.23
CA LYS A 58 5.90 -21.00 -8.47
C LYS A 58 6.47 -21.06 -7.06
N THR A 59 5.72 -20.55 -6.10
CA THR A 59 6.11 -20.48 -4.68
C THR A 59 4.89 -20.64 -3.80
N ALA A 60 5.07 -21.12 -2.57
CA ALA A 60 4.01 -21.09 -1.57
C ALA A 60 3.78 -19.66 -1.04
N TYR A 61 4.84 -18.86 -0.94
CA TYR A 61 4.81 -17.52 -0.36
C TYR A 61 5.57 -16.51 -1.23
N ALA A 62 5.02 -15.32 -1.41
CA ALA A 62 5.64 -14.23 -2.16
C ALA A 62 5.62 -12.94 -1.32
N ILE A 63 6.79 -12.32 -1.16
CA ILE A 63 6.97 -11.08 -0.39
C ILE A 63 7.22 -9.92 -1.36
N PHE A 64 6.41 -8.88 -1.24
CA PHE A 64 6.44 -7.67 -2.03
C PHE A 64 6.73 -6.43 -1.17
N GLY A 65 6.95 -5.30 -1.84
CA GLY A 65 7.13 -3.98 -1.25
C GLY A 65 6.47 -2.90 -2.11
N HIS A 66 7.15 -1.76 -2.27
CA HIS A 66 6.85 -0.67 -3.22
C HIS A 66 5.58 0.16 -2.96
N THR A 67 4.46 -0.44 -2.58
CA THR A 67 3.19 0.30 -2.39
C THR A 67 3.09 1.01 -1.05
N HIS A 68 4.12 0.84 -0.20
CA HIS A 68 4.26 1.36 1.16
C HIS A 68 3.19 0.86 2.16
N ARG A 69 2.18 0.12 1.68
CA ARG A 69 1.14 -0.48 2.49
C ARG A 69 1.54 -1.89 2.93
N ALA A 70 1.69 -2.09 4.23
CA ALA A 70 1.90 -3.43 4.76
C ALA A 70 0.63 -4.29 4.67
N GLY A 71 0.79 -5.60 4.57
CA GLY A 71 -0.29 -6.57 4.71
C GLY A 71 0.09 -8.00 4.30
N PRO A 72 -0.80 -8.98 4.51
CA PRO A 72 -2.14 -8.83 5.08
C PRO A 72 -2.12 -8.40 6.54
N LEU A 73 -3.01 -7.48 6.92
CA LEU A 73 -3.31 -7.14 8.32
C LEU A 73 -4.62 -7.79 8.76
N ALA A 74 -4.89 -7.84 10.07
CA ALA A 74 -6.08 -8.52 10.62
C ALA A 74 -7.44 -8.03 10.04
N ARG A 75 -7.49 -6.80 9.52
CA ARG A 75 -8.68 -6.20 8.89
C ARG A 75 -8.77 -6.42 7.38
N ASP A 76 -7.75 -7.02 6.79
CA ASP A 76 -7.76 -7.34 5.36
C ASP A 76 -8.49 -8.68 5.14
N ASP A 77 -9.15 -8.79 4.00
CA ASP A 77 -9.71 -10.06 3.54
C ASP A 77 -8.56 -10.98 3.12
N PRO A 78 -8.35 -12.13 3.78
CA PRO A 78 -7.27 -13.06 3.42
C PRO A 78 -7.32 -13.52 1.97
N ALA A 79 -8.51 -13.62 1.37
CA ALA A 79 -8.68 -14.06 -0.01
C ALA A 79 -8.09 -13.06 -1.02
N GLU A 80 -8.07 -11.75 -0.72
CA GLU A 80 -7.43 -10.74 -1.58
C GLU A 80 -5.90 -10.93 -1.62
N TRP A 81 -5.32 -11.57 -0.60
CA TRP A 81 -3.88 -11.80 -0.46
C TRP A 81 -3.43 -13.17 -0.96
N GLN A 82 -4.28 -13.88 -1.68
CA GLN A 82 -3.92 -15.11 -2.35
C GLN A 82 -3.86 -14.86 -3.87
N ALA A 83 -2.72 -15.19 -4.47
CA ALA A 83 -2.55 -15.17 -5.91
C ALA A 83 -3.41 -16.25 -6.57
N LEU A 84 -3.77 -16.08 -7.84
CA LEU A 84 -4.52 -17.08 -8.60
C LEU A 84 -3.73 -18.39 -8.77
N SER A 85 -2.40 -18.33 -8.70
CA SER A 85 -1.52 -19.50 -8.65
C SER A 85 -1.60 -20.29 -7.34
N GLY A 86 -2.27 -19.76 -6.31
CA GLY A 86 -2.33 -20.29 -4.96
C GLY A 86 -1.27 -19.73 -4.00
N SER A 87 -0.31 -18.93 -4.50
CA SER A 87 0.73 -18.32 -3.66
C SER A 87 0.12 -17.35 -2.65
N GLU A 88 0.48 -17.46 -1.38
CA GLU A 88 0.17 -16.44 -0.38
C GLU A 88 1.06 -15.22 -0.58
N MET A 89 0.47 -14.04 -0.65
CA MET A 89 1.18 -12.77 -0.81
C MET A 89 1.31 -12.04 0.52
N LEU A 90 2.45 -11.38 0.71
CA LEU A 90 2.74 -10.48 1.82
C LEU A 90 3.40 -9.22 1.26
N ASN A 91 3.10 -8.06 1.84
CA ASN A 91 3.80 -6.80 1.57
C ASN A 91 4.39 -6.27 2.87
N SER A 92 5.70 -6.03 2.89
CA SER A 92 6.42 -5.56 4.07
C SER A 92 6.19 -4.07 4.37
N GLY A 93 5.52 -3.33 3.49
CA GLY A 93 5.20 -1.92 3.70
C GLY A 93 6.39 -1.00 3.41
N SER A 94 6.63 -0.04 4.30
CA SER A 94 7.72 0.94 4.18
C SER A 94 8.32 1.25 5.54
N TRP A 95 9.56 1.75 5.55
CA TRP A 95 10.23 2.31 6.72
C TRP A 95 10.23 3.84 6.72
N VAL A 96 9.73 4.46 5.65
CA VAL A 96 9.67 5.91 5.53
C VAL A 96 8.42 6.43 6.22
N TYR A 97 8.59 7.46 7.05
CA TYR A 97 7.47 8.19 7.63
C TYR A 97 6.87 9.13 6.58
N GLU A 98 5.67 8.80 6.09
CA GLU A 98 4.98 9.59 5.07
C GLU A 98 3.62 10.05 5.61
N ARG A 99 3.59 11.24 6.22
CA ARG A 99 2.40 11.79 6.90
C ARG A 99 1.13 11.76 6.04
N ALA A 100 1.26 11.92 4.72
CA ALA A 100 0.14 11.90 3.78
C ALA A 100 -0.64 10.57 3.76
N PHE A 101 -0.02 9.45 4.13
CA PHE A 101 -0.64 8.11 4.09
C PHE A 101 -1.12 7.58 5.45
N LEU A 102 -0.86 8.32 6.54
CA LEU A 102 -1.15 7.84 7.91
C LEU A 102 -2.61 8.04 8.34
N GLY A 103 -3.35 8.94 7.69
CA GLY A 103 -4.73 9.24 8.03
C GLY A 103 -4.89 9.80 9.45
N ARG A 104 -6.06 9.58 10.06
CA ARG A 104 -6.42 10.16 11.37
C ARG A 104 -5.86 9.40 12.58
N SER A 105 -5.43 8.16 12.38
CA SER A 105 -4.92 7.29 13.45
C SER A 105 -3.59 6.66 13.00
N PRO A 106 -2.48 7.43 13.02
CA PRO A 106 -1.20 7.00 12.46
C PRO A 106 -0.69 5.66 12.95
N GLY A 107 -0.82 5.38 14.26
CA GLY A 107 -0.40 4.10 14.85
C GLY A 107 -1.19 2.88 14.36
N GLN A 108 -2.37 3.06 13.75
CA GLN A 108 -3.19 1.96 13.21
C GLN A 108 -3.11 1.87 11.67
N SER A 109 -2.44 2.83 11.02
CA SER A 109 -2.36 2.87 9.56
C SER A 109 -1.58 1.68 9.01
N ALA A 110 -2.03 1.15 7.87
CA ALA A 110 -1.25 0.14 7.14
C ALA A 110 0.00 0.72 6.46
N TYR A 111 0.10 2.06 6.41
CA TYR A 111 1.22 2.79 5.83
C TYR A 111 2.18 3.33 6.89
N ARG A 112 1.99 2.97 8.18
CA ARG A 112 2.95 3.37 9.22
C ARG A 112 4.29 2.65 9.01
N PRO A 113 5.41 3.29 9.37
CA PRO A 113 6.71 2.65 9.26
C PRO A 113 6.88 1.49 10.23
N GLY A 114 7.90 0.66 9.98
CA GLY A 114 8.37 -0.35 10.91
C GLY A 114 7.87 -1.77 10.66
N PHE A 115 7.09 -1.99 9.60
CA PHE A 115 6.72 -3.35 9.22
C PHE A 115 7.91 -4.11 8.64
N ALA A 116 7.99 -5.40 8.99
CA ALA A 116 9.00 -6.33 8.52
C ALA A 116 8.39 -7.71 8.31
N ALA A 117 8.92 -8.46 7.34
CA ALA A 117 8.61 -9.86 7.15
C ALA A 117 9.68 -10.70 7.85
N ILE A 118 9.28 -11.52 8.82
CA ILE A 118 10.14 -12.53 9.44
C ILE A 118 10.01 -13.81 8.62
N VAL A 119 11.12 -14.26 8.05
CA VAL A 119 11.22 -15.52 7.31
C VAL A 119 12.08 -16.44 8.17
N GLU A 120 11.50 -17.55 8.59
CA GLU A 120 12.17 -18.61 9.33
C GLU A 120 12.59 -19.72 8.36
N ASP A 121 13.38 -20.69 8.82
CA ASP A 121 13.86 -21.80 7.99
C ASP A 121 12.71 -22.64 7.41
N VAL A 122 11.59 -22.73 8.14
CA VAL A 122 10.40 -23.49 7.75
C VAL A 122 9.14 -22.70 8.10
N GLY A 123 8.16 -22.74 7.22
CA GLY A 123 6.81 -22.24 7.47
C GLY A 123 6.49 -20.93 6.77
N ARG A 124 5.40 -20.31 7.23
CA ARG A 124 4.81 -19.11 6.64
C ARG A 124 5.55 -17.85 7.11
N PRO A 125 5.95 -16.93 6.21
CA PRO A 125 6.47 -15.63 6.59
C PRO A 125 5.50 -14.85 7.47
N ARG A 126 5.99 -14.23 8.54
CA ARG A 126 5.17 -13.46 9.47
C ARG A 126 5.39 -11.97 9.29
N LEU A 127 4.32 -11.22 9.09
CA LEU A 127 4.36 -9.77 9.11
C LEU A 127 4.32 -9.28 10.56
N VAL A 128 5.34 -8.51 10.97
CA VAL A 128 5.41 -7.89 12.30
C VAL A 128 5.64 -6.38 12.15
N ASN A 129 5.27 -5.58 13.15
CA ASN A 129 5.69 -4.18 13.22
C ASN A 129 6.69 -4.01 14.36
N LEU A 130 7.95 -3.76 14.02
CA LEU A 130 9.05 -3.60 14.98
C LEU A 130 8.95 -2.29 15.78
N LEU A 131 8.12 -1.35 15.33
CA LEU A 131 7.86 -0.08 15.99
C LEU A 131 6.50 -0.06 16.68
N GLU A 132 5.84 -1.20 16.88
CA GLU A 132 4.45 -1.26 17.39
C GLU A 132 4.26 -0.44 18.67
N GLN A 133 5.24 -0.52 19.58
CA GLN A 133 5.25 0.15 20.88
C GLN A 133 5.84 1.57 20.84
N ALA A 134 6.46 1.97 19.73
CA ALA A 134 7.08 3.29 19.60
C ALA A 134 6.04 4.35 19.20
N PRO A 135 6.13 5.59 19.74
CA PRO A 135 5.33 6.71 19.25
C PRO A 135 5.60 6.96 17.76
N ILE A 136 4.54 7.13 16.97
CA ILE A 136 4.63 7.50 15.56
C ILE A 136 4.22 8.96 15.42
N ASP A 137 5.15 9.87 15.70
CA ASP A 137 5.03 11.28 15.37
C ASP A 137 6.31 11.77 14.66
N ALA A 138 6.25 12.96 14.07
CA ALA A 138 7.35 13.47 13.26
C ALA A 138 8.58 13.85 14.11
N GLU A 139 8.40 14.12 15.40
CA GLU A 139 9.48 14.50 16.33
C GLU A 139 10.23 13.27 16.85
N SER A 140 9.53 12.14 17.07
CA SER A 140 10.14 10.89 17.53
C SER A 140 10.95 10.17 16.44
N LEU A 141 10.74 10.53 15.17
CA LEU A 141 11.35 9.89 14.00
C LEU A 141 12.38 10.77 13.29
N THR A 142 12.80 11.90 13.89
CA THR A 142 13.89 12.70 13.33
C THR A 142 15.20 11.90 13.31
N PRO A 143 15.94 11.89 12.18
CA PRO A 143 17.25 11.27 12.14
C PRO A 143 18.17 11.89 13.19
N VAL A 144 18.90 11.05 13.94
CA VAL A 144 20.06 11.53 14.68
C VAL A 144 21.07 12.04 13.64
N PRO A 145 21.58 13.28 13.75
CA PRO A 145 22.59 13.76 12.83
C PRO A 145 23.78 12.80 12.82
N ALA A 146 24.25 12.47 11.61
CA ALA A 146 25.35 11.56 11.35
C ALA A 146 26.68 12.08 11.91
#